data_AF-A0A9Q3BGJ2-F1
#
_entry.id   AF-A0A9Q3BGJ2-F1
#
_cell.length_a   1.000
_cell.length_b   1.000
_cell.length_c   1.000
_cell.angle_alpha   90.00
_cell.angle_beta   90.00
_cell.angle_gamma   90.00
#
_symmetry.space_group_name_H-M   'P 1'
#
loop_
_entity.id
_entity.type
_entity.pdbx_description
1 polymer ?
#
loop_
_entity_poly.entity_id
_entity_poly.type
_entity_poly.pdbx_seq_one_letter_code
_entity_poly.pdbx_strand_id
1 'polypeptide(L)'
;MKEGGHLSLYISDLRSLVSRIGDWGERAFIHHFRKGLTSRIVDQLASHPSKIDALQDSMDITLELDTRYHERKKERNNCQEKKPEASKSVYYHPQISISSNQKKTFHFQQRDKPHSSFLNRNFKFTGSVKGNKSE
;
A
#
# COMPACT_ATOMS: atom_id res chain seq x y z
N MET A 1 -11.19 -9.39 -1.84
CA MET A 1 -10.98 -9.44 -3.31
C MET A 1 -9.48 -9.40 -3.63
N LYS A 2 -9.02 -10.17 -4.62
CA LYS A 2 -7.64 -10.07 -5.15
C LYS A 2 -7.55 -8.80 -6.01
N GLU A 3 -6.45 -8.05 -5.93
CA GLU A 3 -6.17 -6.89 -6.80
C GLU A 3 -6.23 -7.34 -8.28
N GLY A 4 -7.35 -7.07 -8.95
CA GLY A 4 -7.62 -7.54 -10.32
C GLY A 4 -8.89 -8.39 -10.49
N GLY A 5 -9.61 -8.71 -9.40
CA GLY A 5 -10.97 -9.24 -9.51
C GLY A 5 -11.91 -8.13 -10.00
N HIS A 6 -12.68 -8.40 -11.05
CA HIS A 6 -13.58 -7.42 -11.69
C HIS A 6 -14.56 -6.82 -10.68
N LEU A 7 -14.28 -5.60 -10.22
CA LEU A 7 -15.12 -4.87 -9.27
C LEU A 7 -16.54 -4.64 -9.83
N SER A 8 -16.66 -4.50 -11.15
CA SER A 8 -17.93 -4.47 -11.87
C SER A 8 -18.77 -5.73 -11.67
N LEU A 9 -18.15 -6.91 -11.62
CA LEU A 9 -18.85 -8.16 -11.34
C LEU A 9 -19.37 -8.16 -9.90
N TYR A 10 -18.53 -7.77 -8.95
CA TYR A 10 -18.94 -7.66 -7.54
C TYR A 10 -20.11 -6.68 -7.34
N ILE A 11 -20.08 -5.52 -8.01
CA ILE A 11 -21.19 -4.55 -7.99
C ILE A 11 -22.45 -5.17 -8.61
N SER A 12 -22.32 -5.93 -9.70
CA SER A 12 -23.45 -6.59 -10.36
C SER A 12 -24.09 -7.65 -9.46
N ASP A 13 -23.26 -8.46 -8.78
CA ASP A 13 -23.72 -9.45 -7.81
C ASP A 13 -24.43 -8.78 -6.63
N LEU A 14 -23.89 -7.66 -6.14
CA LEU A 14 -24.52 -6.90 -5.07
C LEU A 14 -25.87 -6.31 -5.51
N ARG A 15 -25.98 -5.77 -6.73
CA ARG A 15 -27.27 -5.29 -7.27
C ARG A 15 -28.29 -6.41 -7.37
N SER A 16 -27.88 -7.59 -7.81
CA SER A 16 -28.73 -8.79 -7.82
C SER A 16 -29.17 -9.15 -6.40
N LEU A 17 -28.26 -9.12 -5.42
CA LEU A 17 -28.55 -9.39 -4.01
C LEU A 17 -29.58 -8.39 -3.43
N VAL A 18 -29.39 -7.10 -3.70
CA VAL A 18 -30.31 -6.03 -3.26
C VAL A 18 -31.70 -6.24 -3.87
N SER A 19 -31.79 -6.63 -5.14
CA SER A 19 -33.09 -6.92 -5.78
C SER A 19 -33.82 -8.13 -5.17
N ARG A 20 -33.05 -9.08 -4.62
CA ARG A 20 -33.59 -10.33 -4.04
C ARG A 20 -33.93 -10.18 -2.56
N ILE A 21 -33.24 -9.29 -1.85
CA ILE A 21 -33.39 -9.09 -0.41
C ILE A 21 -33.93 -7.67 -0.20
N GLY A 22 -35.26 -7.53 -0.15
CA GLY A 22 -35.93 -6.24 0.03
C GLY A 22 -35.96 -5.74 1.48
N ASP A 23 -35.75 -6.62 2.46
CA ASP A 23 -35.98 -6.29 3.88
C ASP A 23 -34.77 -5.65 4.58
N TRP A 24 -33.63 -5.56 3.89
CA TRP A 24 -32.42 -4.97 4.46
C TRP A 24 -32.40 -3.46 4.23
N GLY A 25 -32.11 -2.70 5.27
CA GLY A 25 -31.90 -1.26 5.15
C GLY A 25 -30.67 -0.93 4.30
N GLU A 26 -30.72 0.19 3.57
CA GLU A 26 -29.64 0.65 2.68
C GLU A 26 -28.27 0.75 3.39
N ARG A 27 -28.27 1.19 4.65
CA ARG A 27 -27.06 1.25 5.50
C ARG A 27 -26.40 -0.12 5.69
N ALA A 28 -27.19 -1.19 5.79
CA ALA A 28 -26.67 -2.56 5.92
C ALA A 28 -25.98 -3.00 4.62
N PHE A 29 -26.57 -2.67 3.46
CA PHE A 29 -25.95 -2.93 2.17
C PHE A 29 -24.66 -2.13 1.97
N ILE A 30 -24.63 -0.84 2.33
CA ILE A 30 -23.42 -0.02 2.25
C ILE A 30 -22.32 -0.61 3.12
N HIS A 31 -22.64 -1.01 4.34
CA HIS A 31 -21.68 -1.63 5.25
C HIS A 31 -21.17 -2.97 4.70
N HIS A 32 -22.05 -3.81 4.14
CA HIS A 32 -21.65 -5.07 3.50
C HIS A 32 -20.77 -4.83 2.28
N PHE A 33 -21.15 -3.88 1.43
CA PHE A 33 -20.40 -3.46 0.24
C PHE A 33 -18.98 -3.06 0.62
N ARG A 34 -18.82 -2.13 1.57
CA ARG A 34 -17.51 -1.65 2.03
C ARG A 34 -16.61 -2.77 2.58
N LYS A 35 -17.18 -3.80 3.19
CA LYS A 35 -16.41 -4.97 3.67
C LYS A 35 -15.91 -5.87 2.53
N GLY A 36 -16.58 -5.90 1.38
CA GLY A 36 -16.15 -6.68 0.22
C GLY A 36 -15.05 -6.01 -0.61
N LEU A 37 -14.86 -4.70 -0.45
CA LEU A 37 -13.89 -3.90 -1.20
C LEU A 37 -12.44 -4.18 -0.78
N THR A 38 -11.51 -3.86 -1.66
CA THR A 38 -10.08 -3.87 -1.34
C THR A 38 -9.75 -2.67 -0.44
N SER A 39 -8.77 -2.83 0.46
CA SER A 39 -8.34 -1.73 1.37
C SER A 39 -8.06 -0.44 0.60
N ARG A 40 -7.39 -0.55 -0.55
CA ARG A 40 -7.10 0.59 -1.44
C ARG A 40 -8.33 1.41 -1.79
N ILE A 41 -9.41 0.74 -2.20
CA ILE A 41 -10.66 1.39 -2.57
C ILE A 41 -11.35 1.96 -1.32
N VAL A 42 -11.33 1.23 -0.21
CA VAL A 42 -11.89 1.71 1.07
C VAL A 42 -11.23 3.01 1.53
N ASP A 43 -9.90 3.09 1.45
CA ASP A 43 -9.11 4.28 1.82
C ASP A 43 -9.41 5.46 0.88
N GLN A 44 -9.62 5.19 -0.40
CA GLN A 44 -10.00 6.20 -1.39
C GLN A 44 -11.43 6.70 -1.20
N LEU A 45 -12.37 5.82 -0.84
CA LEU A 45 -13.73 6.25 -0.48
C LEU A 45 -13.72 7.10 0.80
N ALA A 46 -12.89 6.73 1.79
CA ALA A 46 -12.80 7.48 3.05
C ALA A 46 -12.19 8.88 2.86
N SER A 47 -11.32 9.06 1.87
CA SER A 47 -10.73 10.35 1.51
C SER A 47 -11.54 11.12 0.46
N HIS A 48 -12.64 10.54 -0.05
CA HIS A 48 -13.49 11.21 -1.02
C HIS A 48 -14.22 12.39 -0.36
N PRO A 49 -14.23 13.59 -0.98
CA PRO A 49 -14.80 14.79 -0.36
C PRO A 49 -16.33 14.74 -0.21
N SER A 50 -16.99 13.90 -1.00
CA SER A 50 -18.46 13.78 -0.99
C SER A 50 -18.92 12.77 0.06
N LYS A 51 -19.96 13.13 0.82
CA LYS A 51 -20.65 12.18 1.70
C LYS A 51 -21.41 11.17 0.84
N ILE A 52 -21.09 9.90 1.03
CA ILE A 52 -21.70 8.79 0.31
C ILE A 52 -22.78 8.20 1.22
N ASP A 53 -23.98 8.79 1.15
CA ASP A 53 -25.12 8.38 1.99
C ASP A 53 -26.01 7.34 1.27
N ALA A 54 -25.94 7.27 -0.06
CA ALA A 54 -26.67 6.30 -0.87
C ALA A 54 -25.78 5.13 -1.32
N LEU A 55 -26.38 3.94 -1.42
CA LEU A 55 -25.71 2.73 -1.89
C LEU A 55 -25.29 2.87 -3.35
N GLN A 56 -26.15 3.47 -4.17
CA GLN A 56 -25.88 3.66 -5.59
C GLN A 56 -24.66 4.58 -5.80
N ASP A 57 -24.62 5.72 -5.11
CA ASP A 57 -23.46 6.63 -5.14
C ASP A 57 -22.18 5.91 -4.72
N SER A 58 -22.26 5.02 -3.71
CA SER A 58 -21.11 4.24 -3.26
C SER A 58 -20.59 3.31 -4.35
N MET A 59 -21.47 2.68 -5.13
CA MET A 59 -21.09 1.80 -6.24
C MET A 59 -20.46 2.60 -7.38
N ASP A 60 -21.05 3.74 -7.72
CA ASP A 60 -20.62 4.54 -8.87
C ASP A 60 -19.25 5.19 -8.61
N ILE A 61 -19.04 5.79 -7.44
CA ILE A 61 -17.73 6.33 -7.04
C ILE A 61 -16.67 5.22 -6.98
N THR A 62 -17.03 4.05 -6.47
CA THR A 62 -16.13 2.90 -6.41
C THR A 62 -15.68 2.46 -7.80
N LEU A 63 -16.59 2.42 -8.77
CA LEU A 63 -16.29 2.07 -10.16
C LEU A 63 -15.40 3.13 -10.83
N GLU A 64 -15.66 4.41 -10.57
CA GLU A 64 -14.84 5.51 -11.08
C GLU A 64 -13.39 5.40 -10.56
N LEU A 65 -13.22 5.19 -9.25
CA LEU A 65 -11.90 5.06 -8.62
C LEU A 65 -11.10 3.88 -9.19
N ASP A 66 -11.76 2.75 -9.42
CA ASP A 66 -11.11 1.57 -10.00
C ASP A 66 -10.71 1.79 -11.46
N THR A 67 -11.61 2.38 -12.26
CA THR A 67 -11.34 2.74 -13.65
C THR A 67 -10.13 3.67 -13.74
N ARG A 68 -10.15 4.76 -12.97
CA ARG A 68 -9.07 5.76 -12.94
C ARG A 68 -7.74 5.19 -12.44
N TYR A 69 -7.77 4.18 -11.57
CA TYR A 69 -6.58 3.47 -11.13
C TYR A 69 -5.98 2.65 -12.28
N HIS A 70 -6.81 1.90 -12.99
CA HIS A 70 -6.38 1.07 -14.12
C HIS A 70 -5.84 1.91 -15.29
N GLU A 71 -6.46 3.05 -15.58
CA GLU A 71 -5.96 4.02 -16.56
C GLU A 71 -4.56 4.52 -16.21
N ARG A 72 -4.36 5.04 -14.99
CA ARG A 72 -3.03 5.49 -14.52
C ARG A 72 -1.99 4.38 -14.49
N LYS A 73 -2.40 3.15 -14.17
CA LYS A 73 -1.50 1.98 -14.21
C LYS A 73 -1.06 1.67 -15.64
N LYS A 74 -1.97 1.76 -16.61
CA LYS A 74 -1.68 1.55 -18.03
C LYS A 74 -0.75 2.64 -18.59
N GLU A 75 -0.97 3.90 -18.24
CA GLU A 75 -0.09 5.01 -18.63
C GLU A 75 1.35 4.80 -18.16
N ARG A 76 1.54 4.40 -16.90
CA ARG A 76 2.88 4.14 -16.35
C ARG A 76 3.60 3.01 -17.09
N ASN A 77 2.88 1.94 -17.42
CA ASN A 77 3.45 0.82 -18.16
C ASN A 77 3.87 1.23 -19.58
N ASN A 78 3.05 2.03 -20.26
CA ASN A 78 3.33 2.50 -21.62
C ASN A 78 4.50 3.51 -21.69
N CYS A 79 4.74 4.26 -20.62
CA CYS A 79 5.87 5.20 -20.55
C CYS A 79 7.22 4.52 -20.31
N GLN A 80 7.25 3.29 -19.76
CA GLN A 80 8.50 2.57 -19.51
C GLN A 80 9.04 1.79 -20.72
N GLU A 81 8.25 1.62 -21.79
CA GLU A 81 8.72 0.97 -23.02
C GLU A 81 9.55 1.88 -23.93
N LYS A 82 9.63 3.19 -23.64
CA LYS A 82 10.57 4.09 -24.31
C LYS A 82 11.82 4.29 -23.46
N LYS A 83 12.64 3.24 -23.34
CA LYS A 83 14.05 3.43 -22.99
C LYS A 83 14.74 3.97 -24.24
N PRO A 84 15.24 5.22 -24.29
CA PRO A 84 16.12 5.61 -25.37
C PRO A 84 17.37 4.73 -25.24
N GLU A 85 17.61 3.91 -26.25
CA GLU A 85 18.86 3.20 -26.43
C GLU A 85 19.94 4.27 -26.63
N ALA A 86 20.53 4.70 -25.52
CA ALA A 86 21.65 5.62 -25.54
C ALA A 86 22.79 4.93 -26.27
N SER A 87 22.93 5.30 -27.54
CA SER A 87 23.98 4.85 -28.43
C SER A 87 25.33 5.05 -27.77
N LYS A 88 26.13 3.98 -27.74
CA LYS A 88 27.52 4.01 -27.30
C LYS A 88 28.28 5.00 -28.19
N SER A 89 28.60 6.17 -27.66
CA SER A 89 29.49 7.15 -28.29
C SER A 89 30.70 7.38 -27.39
N VAL A 90 31.79 6.75 -27.82
CA VAL A 90 33.22 6.90 -27.53
C VAL A 90 33.64 8.15 -26.74
N TYR A 91 34.49 7.90 -25.73
CA TYR A 91 35.35 8.81 -24.97
C TYR A 91 35.78 10.11 -25.68
N TYR A 92 35.62 11.25 -25.01
CA TYR A 92 36.66 12.29 -24.91
C TYR A 92 36.57 13.01 -23.56
N HIS A 93 37.71 13.04 -22.85
CA HIS A 93 37.97 13.80 -21.63
C HIS A 93 38.56 15.17 -22.03
N PRO A 94 38.12 16.28 -21.40
CA PRO A 94 39.00 17.43 -21.25
C PRO A 94 39.25 17.70 -19.76
N GLN A 95 40.53 17.73 -19.41
CA GLN A 95 41.05 18.26 -18.16
C GLN A 95 40.87 19.77 -18.16
N ILE A 96 40.15 20.33 -17.20
CA ILE A 96 40.27 21.75 -16.84
C ILE A 96 40.37 21.83 -15.32
N SER A 97 41.61 21.99 -14.87
CA SER A 97 42.00 22.39 -13.53
C SER A 97 41.88 23.91 -13.40
N ILE A 98 41.00 24.41 -12.52
CA ILE A 98 41.13 25.75 -11.95
C ILE A 98 40.92 25.69 -10.45
N SER A 99 42.04 25.96 -9.78
CA SER A 99 42.23 26.21 -8.36
C SER A 99 41.53 27.50 -7.91
N SER A 100 40.80 27.47 -6.78
CA SER A 100 41.10 28.34 -5.64
C SER A 100 40.15 28.12 -4.46
N ASN A 101 40.78 27.80 -3.32
CA ASN A 101 40.45 28.15 -1.94
C ASN A 101 39.03 28.61 -1.58
N GLN A 102 38.30 27.83 -0.76
CA GLN A 102 38.02 28.20 0.64
C GLN A 102 37.86 26.93 1.51
N LYS A 103 38.75 26.82 2.51
CA LYS A 103 38.72 25.81 3.57
C LYS A 103 37.56 26.08 4.53
N LYS A 104 36.63 25.14 4.68
CA LYS A 104 35.88 24.94 5.94
C LYS A 104 35.93 23.47 6.32
N THR A 105 36.88 23.19 7.19
CA THR A 105 37.05 21.98 7.98
C THR A 105 35.84 21.78 8.90
N PHE A 106 35.06 20.71 8.69
CA PHE A 106 34.29 20.09 9.75
C PHE A 106 34.99 18.80 10.16
N HIS A 107 35.52 18.81 11.37
CA HIS A 107 36.29 17.75 11.98
C HIS A 107 35.35 16.61 12.35
N PHE A 108 35.48 15.48 11.65
CA PHE A 108 34.98 14.19 12.09
C PHE A 108 35.83 13.72 13.27
N GLN A 109 35.19 13.36 14.39
CA GLN A 109 35.87 12.75 15.53
C GLN A 109 35.17 11.42 15.84
N GLN A 110 35.76 10.36 15.29
CA GLN A 110 35.62 8.98 15.74
C GLN A 110 36.37 8.80 17.06
N ARG A 111 35.79 8.03 18.00
CA ARG A 111 36.38 7.18 19.06
C ARG A 111 35.27 6.95 20.11
N ASP A 112 34.99 5.79 20.68
CA ASP A 112 35.62 4.47 20.69
C ASP A 112 34.53 3.40 20.95
N LYS A 113 34.76 2.18 20.44
CA LYS A 113 34.05 0.96 20.86
C LYS A 113 34.42 0.64 22.32
N PRO A 114 33.56 -0.11 23.03
CA PRO A 114 34.09 -1.35 23.59
C PRO A 114 33.30 -2.57 23.14
N HIS A 115 34.05 -3.65 23.06
CA HIS A 115 33.71 -4.98 22.59
C HIS A 115 33.48 -5.88 23.81
N SER A 116 32.28 -6.41 24.01
CA SER A 116 32.05 -7.63 24.80
C SER A 116 30.59 -8.07 24.58
N SER A 117 30.38 -9.07 23.71
CA SER A 117 30.26 -10.50 24.04
C SER A 117 28.88 -10.87 24.59
N PHE A 118 28.17 -11.65 23.76
CA PHE A 118 27.26 -12.73 24.13
C PHE A 118 26.29 -12.49 25.29
N LEU A 119 24.99 -12.56 24.99
CA LEU A 119 24.12 -13.58 25.60
C LEU A 119 22.81 -13.70 24.81
N ASN A 120 22.78 -14.77 24.04
CA ASN A 120 21.58 -15.46 23.58
C ASN A 120 20.68 -15.75 24.80
N ARG A 121 19.45 -15.27 24.83
CA ARG A 121 18.49 -15.62 25.88
C ARG A 121 17.17 -16.04 25.25
N ASN A 122 17.13 -17.34 24.95
CA ASN A 122 15.92 -18.15 24.81
C ASN A 122 14.97 -17.86 25.99
N PHE A 123 13.84 -17.23 25.73
CA PHE A 123 12.74 -17.22 26.70
C PHE A 123 11.88 -18.47 26.46
N LYS A 124 12.31 -19.57 27.07
CA LYS A 124 11.44 -20.72 27.39
C LYS A 124 10.54 -20.30 28.55
N PHE A 125 9.24 -20.22 28.31
CA PHE A 125 8.26 -20.17 29.39
C PHE A 125 8.02 -21.61 29.87
N THR A 126 8.72 -22.02 30.91
CA THR A 126 8.34 -23.20 31.70
C THR A 126 7.71 -22.71 32.99
N GLY A 127 6.40 -22.91 33.11
CA GLY A 127 5.65 -22.73 34.35
C GLY A 127 4.74 -23.94 34.56
N SER A 128 5.31 -24.99 35.12
CA SER A 128 4.58 -26.14 35.68
C SER A 128 4.45 -25.89 37.18
N VAL A 129 3.22 -25.80 37.70
CA VAL A 129 2.94 -26.12 39.10
C VAL A 129 1.65 -26.93 39.17
N LYS A 130 1.82 -28.09 39.79
CA LYS A 130 0.88 -29.13 40.18
C LYS A 130 -0.27 -28.59 41.06
N GLY A 131 -1.41 -29.29 40.98
CA GLY A 131 -1.86 -30.03 42.15
C GLY A 131 -3.32 -29.87 42.55
N ASN A 132 -4.03 -31.01 42.43
CA ASN A 132 -5.03 -31.54 43.38
C ASN A 132 -6.44 -30.93 43.32
N LYS A 133 -7.55 -31.63 43.60
CA LYS A 133 -7.98 -33.05 43.72
C LYS A 133 -9.45 -32.96 44.19
N SER A 134 -10.32 -33.88 43.75
CA SER A 134 -11.63 -34.23 44.34
C SER A 134 -12.75 -33.16 44.25
N GLU A 135 -14.03 -33.46 44.08
CA GLU A 135 -14.85 -34.67 44.24
C GLU A 135 -15.76 -34.93 43.03
#